data_AF-A0A7G1KNM7-F1
#
_entry.id   AF-A0A7G1KNM7-F1
#
_cell.length_a   1.000
_cell.length_b   1.000
_cell.length_c   1.000
_cell.angle_alpha   90.00
_cell.angle_beta   90.00
_cell.angle_gamma   90.00
#
_symmetry.space_group_name_H-M   'P 1'
#
loop_
_entity.id
_entity.type
_entity.pdbx_description
1 polymer ?
#
loop_
_entity_poly.entity_id
_entity_poly.type
_entity_poly.pdbx_seq_one_letter_code
_entity_poly.pdbx_strand_id
1 'polypeptide(L)'
;MVDDSGHEVFGPLIEQARTGAVSLRVDPQAFVALDQAMEQRKTEIRAIQQLVQRVNQHESWGLGERSDILTSAKTLVGRFRGKGAGGETSAYDALEGHWQVADEVQSLFRTIRERLQQTDSEFAARFRAITPGPTAGGAQ
;
A
#
# COMPACT_ATOMS: atom_id res chain seq x y z
N MET A 1 3.85 -8.47 7.83
CA MET A 1 5.04 -7.62 7.69
C MET A 1 5.70 -7.57 9.05
N VAL A 2 6.76 -8.34 9.21
CA VAL A 2 7.58 -8.44 10.43
C VAL A 2 8.86 -7.69 10.07
N ASP A 3 9.31 -6.76 10.91
CA ASP A 3 10.62 -6.14 10.67
C ASP A 3 11.75 -7.12 11.00
N ASP A 4 12.99 -6.76 10.66
CA ASP A 4 14.20 -7.57 10.86
C ASP A 4 14.48 -7.92 12.35
N SER A 5 13.66 -7.41 13.29
CA SER A 5 13.74 -7.68 14.74
C SER A 5 12.64 -8.62 15.26
N GLY A 6 11.75 -9.13 14.39
CA GLY A 6 10.71 -10.07 14.80
C GLY A 6 9.48 -9.44 15.46
N HIS A 7 9.36 -8.10 15.47
CA HIS A 7 8.23 -7.41 16.11
C HIS A 7 7.04 -7.24 15.14
N GLU A 8 5.84 -7.61 15.60
CA GLU A 8 4.58 -7.26 14.91
C GLU A 8 4.35 -5.75 15.00
N VAL A 9 4.70 -5.02 13.95
CA VAL A 9 4.68 -3.55 13.88
C VAL A 9 3.29 -2.95 14.16
N PHE A 10 2.21 -3.66 13.83
CA PHE A 10 0.84 -3.13 13.90
C PHE A 10 -0.01 -3.63 15.06
N GLY A 11 0.33 -4.76 15.68
CA GLY A 11 -0.47 -5.36 16.76
C GLY A 11 -0.72 -4.39 17.93
N PRO A 12 0.35 -3.79 18.50
CA PRO A 12 0.22 -2.82 19.59
C PRO A 12 -0.51 -1.52 19.19
N LEU A 13 -0.33 -1.06 17.95
CA LEU A 13 -1.01 0.15 17.43
C LEU A 13 -2.52 -0.07 17.25
N ILE A 14 -2.94 -1.27 16.85
CA ILE A 14 -4.35 -1.63 16.68
C ILE A 14 -5.08 -1.63 18.04
N GLU A 15 -4.45 -2.12 19.10
CA GLU A 15 -5.05 -2.10 20.44
C GLU A 15 -5.13 -0.69 21.03
N GLN A 16 -4.13 0.16 20.76
CA GLN A 16 -4.21 1.59 21.08
C GLN A 16 -5.35 2.30 20.31
N ALA A 17 -5.60 1.91 19.06
CA ALA A 17 -6.72 2.42 18.25
C ALA A 17 -8.08 2.03 18.84
N ARG A 18 -8.23 0.77 19.26
CA ARG A 18 -9.47 0.28 19.89
C ARG A 18 -9.82 1.01 21.18
N THR A 19 -8.81 1.45 21.92
CA THR A 19 -8.97 2.14 23.22
C THR A 19 -9.04 3.66 23.08
N GLY A 20 -9.02 4.20 21.86
CA GLY A 20 -9.09 5.64 21.59
C GLY A 20 -7.82 6.41 21.99
N ALA A 21 -6.74 5.71 22.32
CA ALA A 21 -5.50 6.27 22.85
C ALA A 21 -4.37 6.27 21.82
N VAL A 22 -4.68 6.31 20.51
CA VAL A 22 -3.64 6.34 19.46
C VAL A 22 -2.80 7.60 19.62
N SER A 23 -1.64 7.41 20.23
CA SER A 23 -0.50 8.28 20.12
C SER A 23 0.41 7.66 19.07
N LEU A 24 0.38 8.21 17.85
CA LEU A 24 1.25 7.74 16.77
C LEU A 24 2.68 8.24 16.99
N ARG A 25 3.39 7.67 17.98
CA ARG A 25 4.85 7.73 18.05
C ARG A 25 5.40 6.59 17.19
N VAL A 26 5.34 6.79 15.89
CA VAL A 26 5.91 5.82 14.95
C VAL A 26 7.35 6.21 14.65
N ASP A 27 8.23 5.24 14.83
CA ASP A 27 9.65 5.33 14.46
C ASP A 27 9.77 5.71 12.96
N PRO A 28 10.61 6.70 12.59
CA PRO A 28 10.93 7.00 11.19
C PRO A 28 11.23 5.76 10.34
N GLN A 29 11.90 4.74 10.90
CA GLN A 29 12.18 3.49 10.19
C GLN A 29 10.90 2.73 9.82
N ALA A 30 9.89 2.72 10.71
CA ALA A 30 8.61 2.09 10.45
C ALA A 30 7.81 2.83 9.36
N PHE A 31 7.90 4.16 9.25
CA PHE A 31 7.31 4.90 8.13
C PHE A 31 7.92 4.50 6.78
N VAL A 32 9.25 4.34 6.73
CA VAL A 32 9.94 3.90 5.51
C VAL A 32 9.56 2.48 5.15
N ALA A 33 9.55 1.57 6.12
CA ALA A 33 9.18 0.17 5.90
C ALA A 33 7.73 0.03 5.41
N LEU A 34 6.79 0.79 5.99
CA LEU A 34 5.40 0.82 5.56
C LEU A 34 5.27 1.33 4.13
N ASP A 35 5.96 2.43 3.80
CA ASP A 35 5.92 3.01 2.46
C ASP A 35 6.43 2.01 1.41
N GLN A 36 7.57 1.35 1.69
CA GLN A 36 8.15 0.33 0.82
C GLN A 36 7.20 -0.87 0.64
N ALA A 37 6.59 -1.35 1.73
CA ALA A 37 5.67 -2.47 1.66
C ALA A 37 4.39 -2.14 0.89
N MET A 38 3.88 -0.90 1.00
CA MET A 38 2.74 -0.47 0.19
C MET A 38 3.12 -0.37 -1.29
N GLU A 39 4.29 0.14 -1.64
CA GLU A 39 4.77 0.14 -3.03
C GLU A 39 4.95 -1.29 -3.58
N GLN A 40 5.52 -2.19 -2.79
CA GLN A 40 5.65 -3.60 -3.18
C GLN A 40 4.27 -4.22 -3.43
N ARG A 41 3.33 -4.05 -2.50
CA ARG A 41 1.97 -4.58 -2.64
C ARG A 41 1.25 -4.01 -3.87
N LYS A 42 1.38 -2.70 -4.13
CA LYS A 42 0.83 -2.06 -5.33
C LYS A 42 1.42 -2.65 -6.60
N THR A 43 2.73 -2.91 -6.62
CA THR A 43 3.44 -3.50 -7.75
C THR A 43 2.98 -4.94 -8.02
N GLU A 44 2.86 -5.76 -6.99
CA GLU A 44 2.35 -7.13 -7.08
C GLU A 44 0.92 -7.16 -7.62
N ILE A 45 0.05 -6.27 -7.15
CA ILE A 45 -1.33 -6.15 -7.66
C ILE A 45 -1.34 -5.84 -9.16
N ARG A 46 -0.53 -4.89 -9.62
CA ARG A 46 -0.43 -4.53 -11.05
C ARG A 46 0.09 -5.71 -11.88
N ALA A 47 1.07 -6.46 -11.38
CA ALA A 47 1.59 -7.65 -12.05
C ALA A 47 0.50 -8.74 -12.20
N ILE A 48 -0.32 -8.96 -11.18
CA ILE A 48 -1.44 -9.91 -11.24
C ILE A 48 -2.50 -9.43 -12.23
N GLN A 49 -2.84 -8.13 -12.24
CA GLN A 49 -3.79 -7.57 -13.21
C GLN A 49 -3.32 -7.77 -14.65
N GLN A 50 -2.02 -7.57 -14.94
CA GLN A 50 -1.46 -7.85 -16.26
C GLN A 50 -1.55 -9.34 -16.64
N LEU A 51 -1.34 -10.25 -15.69
CA LEU A 51 -1.51 -11.69 -15.92
C LEU A 51 -2.98 -12.04 -16.21
N VAL A 52 -3.93 -11.47 -15.46
CA VAL A 52 -5.37 -11.64 -15.67
C VAL A 52 -5.80 -11.13 -17.05
N GLN A 53 -5.27 -9.98 -17.49
CA GLN A 53 -5.54 -9.46 -18.83
C GLN A 53 -5.01 -10.39 -19.93
N ARG A 54 -3.82 -10.98 -19.74
CA ARG A 54 -3.29 -11.98 -20.69
C ARG A 54 -4.18 -13.21 -20.81
N VAL A 55 -4.78 -13.66 -19.70
CA VAL A 55 -5.75 -14.77 -19.70
C VAL A 55 -6.96 -14.44 -20.56
N ASN A 56 -7.49 -13.21 -20.45
CA ASN A 56 -8.59 -12.76 -21.30
C ASN A 56 -8.20 -12.71 -22.78
N GLN A 57 -7.02 -12.15 -23.09
CA GLN A 57 -6.52 -11.98 -24.45
C GLN A 57 -6.09 -13.29 -25.13
N HIS A 58 -6.06 -14.41 -24.40
CA HIS A 58 -5.62 -15.70 -24.94
C HIS A 58 -6.59 -16.21 -26.02
N GLU A 59 -6.11 -16.29 -27.26
CA GLU A 59 -6.93 -16.55 -28.46
C GLU A 59 -7.51 -17.96 -28.53
N SER A 60 -6.73 -18.98 -28.14
CA SER A 60 -7.14 -20.38 -28.18
C SER A 60 -6.57 -21.16 -27.00
N TRP A 61 -7.42 -21.89 -26.29
CA TRP A 61 -7.08 -22.62 -25.07
C TRP A 61 -6.82 -24.10 -25.34
N GLY A 62 -7.06 -24.57 -26.56
CA GLY A 62 -6.84 -25.97 -26.95
C GLY A 62 -7.81 -26.95 -26.29
N LEU A 63 -8.95 -26.46 -25.79
CA LEU A 63 -9.97 -27.26 -25.10
C LEU A 63 -11.07 -27.75 -26.06
N GLY A 64 -10.95 -27.42 -27.35
CA GLY A 64 -11.99 -27.68 -28.34
C GLY A 64 -13.02 -26.56 -28.43
N GLU A 65 -12.69 -25.35 -27.97
CA GLU A 65 -13.57 -24.17 -27.97
C GLU A 65 -14.02 -23.70 -29.37
N ARG A 66 -13.35 -24.19 -30.42
CA ARG A 66 -13.69 -23.96 -31.84
C ARG A 66 -14.59 -25.06 -32.42
N SER A 67 -14.87 -26.11 -31.65
CA SER A 67 -15.75 -27.19 -32.07
C SER A 67 -17.19 -26.87 -31.65
N ASP A 68 -18.12 -26.90 -32.60
CA ASP A 68 -19.55 -26.68 -32.33
C ASP A 68 -20.20 -27.80 -31.50
N ILE A 69 -19.53 -28.94 -31.40
CA ILE A 69 -19.98 -30.13 -30.67
C ILE A 69 -19.59 -30.06 -29.17
N LEU A 70 -18.52 -29.34 -28.85
CA LEU A 70 -17.96 -29.23 -27.49
C LEU A 70 -18.43 -27.94 -26.81
N THR A 71 -19.74 -27.86 -26.57
CA THR A 71 -20.39 -26.69 -25.96
C THR A 71 -19.84 -26.34 -24.57
N SER A 72 -19.46 -27.34 -23.77
CA SER A 72 -18.86 -27.15 -22.44
C SER A 72 -17.50 -26.44 -22.50
N ALA A 73 -16.66 -26.75 -23.49
CA ALA A 73 -15.38 -26.09 -23.69
C ALA A 73 -15.56 -24.60 -24.01
N LYS A 74 -16.52 -24.29 -24.88
CA LYS A 74 -16.90 -22.90 -25.22
C LYS A 74 -17.40 -22.12 -24.01
N THR A 75 -18.25 -22.73 -23.18
CA THR A 75 -18.73 -22.12 -21.92
C THR A 75 -17.60 -21.87 -20.93
N LEU A 76 -16.67 -22.82 -20.77
CA LEU A 76 -15.57 -22.72 -19.82
C LEU A 76 -14.57 -21.60 -20.21
N VAL A 77 -14.18 -21.55 -21.49
CA VAL A 77 -13.35 -20.46 -22.03
C VAL A 77 -14.06 -19.11 -21.92
N GLY A 78 -15.37 -19.06 -22.19
CA GLY A 78 -16.17 -17.85 -22.01
C GLY A 78 -16.16 -17.34 -20.56
N ARG A 79 -16.27 -18.25 -19.57
CA ARG A 79 -16.16 -17.90 -18.14
C ARG A 79 -14.78 -17.38 -17.78
N PHE A 80 -13.71 -17.99 -18.28
CA PHE A 80 -12.35 -17.51 -18.01
C PHE A 80 -12.08 -16.14 -18.60
N ARG A 81 -12.50 -15.91 -19.85
CA ARG A 81 -12.44 -14.58 -20.47
C ARG A 81 -13.25 -13.56 -19.67
N GLY A 82 -14.49 -13.91 -19.30
CA GLY A 82 -15.35 -13.05 -18.48
C GLY A 82 -14.71 -12.65 -17.14
N LYS A 83 -14.07 -13.58 -16.44
CA LYS A 83 -13.36 -13.26 -15.18
C LYS A 83 -12.14 -12.35 -15.38
N GLY A 84 -11.54 -12.35 -16.57
CA GLY A 84 -10.39 -11.51 -16.91
C GLY A 84 -10.71 -10.23 -17.70
N ALA A 85 -11.97 -10.01 -18.11
CA ALA A 85 -12.37 -8.92 -19.02
C ALA A 85 -12.80 -7.62 -18.35
N GLY A 86 -12.79 -7.54 -17.02
CA GLY A 86 -13.40 -6.45 -16.29
C GLY A 86 -14.91 -6.69 -16.06
N GLY A 87 -15.52 -5.89 -15.19
CA GLY A 87 -16.90 -6.01 -14.71
C GLY A 87 -16.97 -6.25 -13.20
N GLU A 88 -18.12 -5.96 -12.58
CA GLU A 88 -18.32 -5.86 -11.11
C GLU A 88 -17.85 -7.08 -10.29
N THR A 89 -17.65 -8.25 -10.91
CA THR A 89 -17.14 -9.49 -10.29
C THR A 89 -15.83 -9.99 -10.90
N SER A 90 -15.12 -9.14 -11.64
CA SER A 90 -13.86 -9.48 -12.30
C SER A 90 -12.69 -9.46 -11.31
N ALA A 91 -11.69 -10.30 -11.58
CA ALA A 91 -10.47 -10.29 -10.79
C ALA A 91 -9.72 -8.96 -10.94
N TYR A 92 -9.85 -8.30 -12.10
CA TYR A 92 -9.23 -7.01 -12.36
C TYR A 92 -9.78 -5.91 -11.44
N ASP A 93 -11.10 -5.78 -11.35
CA ASP A 93 -11.75 -4.71 -10.57
C ASP A 93 -11.58 -4.94 -9.07
N ALA A 94 -11.64 -6.19 -8.61
CA ALA A 94 -11.34 -6.53 -7.22
C ALA A 94 -9.90 -6.14 -6.83
N LEU A 95 -8.94 -6.42 -7.72
CA LEU A 95 -7.54 -6.02 -7.54
C LEU A 95 -7.37 -4.50 -7.59
N GLU A 96 -8.13 -3.79 -8.43
CA GLU A 96 -8.11 -2.33 -8.47
C GLU A 96 -8.56 -1.72 -7.14
N GLY A 97 -9.65 -2.23 -6.56
CA GLY A 97 -10.10 -1.79 -5.23
C GLY A 97 -9.04 -2.02 -4.15
N HIS A 98 -8.35 -3.16 -4.18
CA HIS A 98 -7.24 -3.43 -3.26
C HIS A 98 -6.03 -2.52 -3.47
N TRP A 99 -5.77 -2.10 -4.71
CA TRP A 99 -4.72 -1.15 -5.05
C TRP A 99 -5.06 0.24 -4.51
N GLN A 100 -6.30 0.71 -4.71
CA GLN A 100 -6.78 2.01 -4.23
C GLN A 100 -6.68 2.10 -2.71
N VAL A 101 -7.12 1.08 -1.97
CA VAL A 101 -6.97 1.04 -0.52
C VAL A 101 -5.50 1.09 -0.09
N ALA A 102 -4.59 0.42 -0.80
CA ALA A 102 -3.16 0.51 -0.49
C ALA A 102 -2.62 1.94 -0.70
N ASP A 103 -3.05 2.60 -1.77
CA ASP A 103 -2.62 3.95 -2.12
C ASP A 103 -3.18 5.00 -1.16
N GLU A 104 -4.43 4.86 -0.72
CA GLU A 104 -5.05 5.70 0.30
C GLU A 104 -4.33 5.58 1.65
N VAL A 105 -4.06 4.35 2.10
CA VAL A 105 -3.32 4.10 3.34
C VAL A 105 -1.92 4.68 3.27
N GLN A 106 -1.21 4.46 2.16
CA GLN A 106 0.12 5.03 1.97
C GLN A 106 0.10 6.56 2.00
N SER A 107 -0.86 7.17 1.31
CA SER A 107 -1.02 8.63 1.25
C SER A 107 -1.30 9.22 2.63
N LEU A 108 -2.15 8.55 3.42
CA LEU A 108 -2.39 8.91 4.81
C LEU A 108 -1.09 8.92 5.62
N PHE A 109 -0.31 7.83 5.58
CA PHE A 109 0.94 7.73 6.34
C PHE A 109 2.00 8.72 5.88
N ARG A 110 2.13 8.98 4.57
CA ARG A 110 3.00 10.03 4.03
C ARG A 110 2.62 11.41 4.56
N THR A 111 1.33 11.72 4.54
CA THR A 111 0.81 12.99 5.07
C THR A 111 1.10 13.16 6.56
N ILE A 112 0.91 12.10 7.36
CA ILE A 112 1.21 12.14 8.79
C ILE A 112 2.71 12.39 9.03
N ARG A 113 3.58 11.67 8.30
CA ARG A 113 5.03 11.86 8.37
C ARG A 113 5.45 13.30 8.07
N GLU A 114 4.92 13.88 6.98
CA GLU A 114 5.22 15.25 6.59
C GLU A 114 4.80 16.26 7.67
N ARG A 115 3.61 16.07 8.27
CA ARG A 115 3.14 16.93 9.37
C ARG A 115 3.99 16.82 10.62
N LEU A 116 4.44 15.62 10.98
CA LEU A 116 5.35 15.40 12.11
C LEU A 116 6.70 16.10 11.87
N GLN A 117 7.29 15.91 10.69
CA GLN A 117 8.55 16.57 10.31
C GLN A 117 8.44 18.09 10.35
N GLN A 118 7.35 18.65 9.83
CA GLN A 118 7.09 20.09 9.88
C GLN A 118 6.97 20.59 11.32
N THR A 119 6.19 19.89 12.15
CA THR A 119 5.96 20.27 13.55
C THR A 119 7.26 20.27 14.36
N ASP A 120 8.08 19.23 14.19
CA ASP A 120 9.38 19.12 14.88
C ASP A 120 10.35 20.23 14.43
N SER A 121 10.37 20.55 13.13
CA SER A 121 11.18 21.64 12.59
C SER A 121 10.75 23.00 13.13
N GLU A 122 9.45 23.27 13.17
CA GLU A 122 8.88 24.50 13.74
C GLU A 122 9.18 24.62 15.25
N PHE A 123 9.04 23.53 15.99
CA PHE A 123 9.38 23.49 17.41
C PHE A 123 10.87 23.80 17.63
N ALA A 124 11.75 23.13 16.89
CA ALA A 124 13.19 23.37 16.96
C ALA A 124 13.56 24.83 16.58
N ALA A 125 12.87 25.42 15.60
CA ALA A 125 13.06 26.82 15.24
C ALA A 125 12.62 27.78 16.35
N ARG A 126 11.44 27.55 16.96
CA ARG A 126 10.96 28.34 18.11
C ARG A 126 11.91 28.23 19.30
N PHE A 127 12.40 27.02 19.58
CA PHE A 127 13.34 26.78 20.68
C PHE A 127 14.67 27.54 20.48
N ARG A 128 15.22 27.54 19.26
CA ARG A 128 16.41 28.34 18.91
C ARG A 128 16.18 29.85 19.00
N ALA A 129 14.96 30.32 18.72
CA ALA A 129 14.64 31.74 18.80
C ALA A 129 14.57 32.27 20.24
N ILE A 130 14.16 31.42 21.20
CA ILE A 130 14.04 31.80 22.62
C ILE A 130 15.26 31.43 23.46
N THR A 131 16.10 30.51 22.98
CA THR A 131 17.36 30.17 23.62
C THR A 131 18.42 31.09 23.02
N PRO A 132 18.90 32.12 23.75
CA PRO A 132 20.04 32.88 23.26
C PRO A 132 21.19 31.89 23.10
N GLY A 133 21.81 31.84 21.92
CA GLY A 133 23.06 31.10 21.76
C GLY A 133 24.04 31.53 22.85
N PRO A 134 24.91 30.63 23.35
CA PRO A 134 25.84 30.96 24.43
C PRO A 134 26.49 32.30 24.10
N THR A 135 26.23 33.29 24.94
CA THR A 135 26.90 34.58 24.86
C THR A 135 28.39 34.27 24.82
N ALA A 136 29.03 34.56 23.71
CA ALA A 136 30.49 34.55 23.60
C ALA A 136 31.01 35.68 24.51
N GLY A 137 30.97 35.43 25.81
CA GLY A 137 31.46 36.28 26.87
C GLY A 137 32.92 35.95 27.14
N GLY A 138 33.80 36.74 26.53
CA GLY A 138 35.08 37.23 27.06
C GLY A 138 36.03 36.28 27.79
N ALA A 139 37.20 36.08 27.19
CA ALA A 139 38.52 36.19 27.83
C ALA A 139 39.46 36.74 26.73
N GLN A 140 39.79 38.03 26.70
CA GLN A 140 40.90 38.67 27.43
C GLN A 140 42.19 37.85 27.39
#